data_AF-A0A358AAF8-F1
#
_entry.id   AF-A0A358AAF8-F1
#
_cell.length_a   1.000
_cell.length_b   1.000
_cell.length_c   1.000
_cell.angle_alpha   90.00
_cell.angle_beta   90.00
_cell.angle_gamma   90.00
#
_symmetry.space_group_name_H-M   'P 1'
#
loop_
_entity.id
_entity.type
_entity.pdbx_description
1 polymer ?
#
loop_
_entity_poly.entity_id
_entity_poly.type
_entity_poly.pdbx_seq_one_letter_code
_entity_poly.pdbx_strand_id
1 'polypeptide(L)'
;MINSKNPNHQIALFKGKGIRKIIFNKEWFFSVVDIVEALIDSPDPGAYWRKLKQRLKEEGSEVVTFCHGLKLEAPDRKMRETDCANTEDMFRIIQSIPSPKAEPLKRWLAKVGYERVQEIEDPELATKRTRMLYKLKGYPEDWIEKRMRGIAIREELTSEWQKRGAKNEHDYEILTTEISKATFGITPAMYKKVKNLKKQNLRDHMDDFELILTMLGERTTAEIHRTKNTKGVPRLKDDARVGGQIAGTARKQIERKIGRPVVSKNNFLSNQNRKKLKK
;
A
#
# COMPACT_ATOMS: atom_id res chain seq x y z
N MET A 1 8.25 -2.00 -27.31
CA MET A 1 7.38 -1.12 -26.50
C MET A 1 5.94 -1.37 -26.95
N ILE A 2 5.12 -2.04 -26.14
CA ILE A 2 3.70 -2.25 -26.47
C ILE A 2 2.91 -1.25 -25.64
N ASN A 3 2.45 -0.19 -26.31
CA ASN A 3 1.66 0.88 -25.73
C ASN A 3 0.20 0.42 -25.74
N SER A 4 -0.33 -0.11 -24.63
CA SER A 4 -1.75 -0.48 -24.55
C SER A 4 -2.60 0.80 -24.51
N LYS A 5 -3.47 0.98 -25.50
CA LYS A 5 -4.31 2.18 -25.70
C LYS A 5 -5.52 2.26 -24.76
N ASN A 6 -5.67 1.34 -23.81
CA ASN A 6 -6.78 1.32 -22.85
C ASN A 6 -6.24 1.28 -21.41
N PRO A 7 -6.53 2.28 -20.55
CA PRO A 7 -5.99 2.33 -19.18
C PRO A 7 -6.41 1.12 -18.32
N ASN A 8 -7.48 0.43 -18.71
CA ASN A 8 -7.98 -0.77 -18.03
C ASN A 8 -7.29 -2.06 -18.50
N HIS A 9 -6.56 -2.05 -19.63
CA HIS A 9 -5.80 -3.20 -20.12
C HIS A 9 -4.31 -2.90 -20.04
N GLN A 10 -3.56 -3.72 -19.31
CA GLN A 10 -2.14 -3.54 -19.12
C GLN A 10 -1.41 -4.87 -19.28
N ILE A 11 -0.10 -4.80 -19.49
CA ILE A 11 0.78 -5.95 -19.53
C ILE A 11 1.72 -5.85 -18.32
N ALA A 12 1.71 -6.86 -17.46
CA ALA A 12 2.73 -7.06 -16.44
C ALA A 12 3.88 -7.89 -17.03
N LEU A 13 5.12 -7.66 -16.60
CA LEU A 13 6.26 -8.47 -17.03
C LEU A 13 6.65 -9.42 -15.90
N PHE A 14 6.73 -10.72 -16.20
CA PHE A 14 7.22 -11.74 -15.28
C PHE A 14 8.21 -12.66 -16.00
N LYS A 15 9.45 -12.71 -15.50
CA LYS A 15 10.57 -13.47 -16.10
C LYS A 15 10.72 -13.24 -17.62
N GLY A 16 10.51 -12.00 -18.08
CA GLY A 16 10.60 -11.63 -19.50
C GLY A 16 9.36 -11.93 -20.34
N LYS A 17 8.34 -12.60 -19.79
CA LYS A 17 7.05 -12.84 -20.44
C LYS A 17 6.01 -11.79 -20.05
N GLY A 18 5.22 -11.36 -21.03
CA GLY A 18 4.10 -10.45 -20.81
C GLY A 18 2.88 -11.21 -20.31
N ILE A 19 2.33 -10.79 -19.17
CA ILE A 19 1.07 -11.29 -18.62
C ILE A 19 0.03 -10.20 -18.84
N ARG A 20 -1.00 -10.51 -19.62
CA ARG A 20 -2.12 -9.59 -19.84
C ARG A 20 -2.95 -9.49 -18.56
N LYS A 21 -3.35 -8.28 -18.22
CA LYS A 21 -4.21 -7.99 -17.08
C LYS A 21 -5.26 -6.93 -17.39
N ILE A 22 -6.39 -7.03 -16.72
CA ILE A 22 -7.53 -6.12 -16.83
C ILE A 22 -8.01 -5.70 -15.44
N ILE A 23 -8.51 -4.47 -15.31
CA ILE A 23 -9.24 -4.07 -14.11
C ILE A 23 -10.67 -4.59 -14.20
N PHE A 24 -11.06 -5.46 -13.27
CA PHE A 24 -12.41 -5.99 -13.13
C PHE A 24 -12.80 -5.95 -11.64
N ASN A 25 -14.03 -5.53 -11.33
CA ASN A 25 -14.49 -5.34 -9.94
C ASN A 25 -13.54 -4.54 -9.04
N LYS A 26 -12.92 -3.48 -9.57
CA LYS A 26 -11.93 -2.61 -8.89
C LYS A 26 -10.60 -3.29 -8.52
N GLU A 27 -10.36 -4.50 -9.00
CA GLU A 27 -9.12 -5.26 -8.77
C GLU A 27 -8.43 -5.65 -10.09
N TRP A 28 -7.16 -6.03 -10.02
CA TRP A 28 -6.43 -6.55 -11.17
C TRP A 28 -6.71 -8.04 -11.35
N PHE A 29 -7.18 -8.39 -12.54
CA PHE A 29 -7.36 -9.75 -13.02
C PHE A 29 -6.30 -10.06 -14.06
N PHE A 30 -5.74 -11.26 -14.01
CA PHE A 30 -4.63 -11.71 -14.86
C PHE A 30 -5.06 -12.89 -15.71
N SER A 31 -4.61 -12.94 -16.97
CA SER A 31 -4.85 -14.10 -17.82
C SER A 31 -4.22 -15.36 -17.24
N VAL A 32 -5.04 -16.38 -17.00
CA VAL A 32 -4.57 -17.67 -16.48
C VAL A 32 -3.63 -18.34 -17.48
N VAL A 33 -3.97 -18.28 -18.77
CA VAL A 33 -3.18 -18.91 -19.84
C VAL A 33 -1.79 -18.29 -19.94
N ASP A 34 -1.65 -16.97 -19.82
CA ASP A 34 -0.35 -16.29 -19.88
C ASP A 34 0.54 -16.66 -18.68
N ILE A 35 -0.05 -16.80 -17.50
CA ILE A 35 0.68 -17.26 -16.30
C ILE A 35 1.12 -18.71 -16.46
N VAL A 36 0.22 -19.58 -16.92
CA VAL A 36 0.53 -20.97 -17.23
C VAL A 36 1.71 -21.01 -18.21
N GLU A 37 1.64 -20.28 -19.33
CA GLU A 37 2.73 -20.19 -20.31
C GLU A 37 4.05 -19.71 -19.70
N ALA A 38 4.01 -18.84 -18.70
CA ALA A 38 5.20 -18.37 -18.01
C ALA A 38 5.81 -19.40 -17.04
N LEU A 39 4.99 -20.33 -16.56
CA LEU A 39 5.35 -21.28 -15.52
C LEU A 39 5.50 -22.71 -16.03
N ILE A 40 5.25 -23.01 -17.30
CA ILE A 40 5.45 -24.35 -17.87
C ILE A 40 6.18 -24.29 -19.21
N ASP A 41 6.71 -25.43 -19.64
CA ASP A 41 7.28 -25.65 -20.98
C ASP A 41 6.31 -26.45 -21.86
N SER A 42 5.07 -25.97 -21.99
CA SER A 42 4.07 -26.58 -22.88
C SER A 42 4.01 -25.82 -24.19
N PRO A 43 3.99 -26.51 -25.35
CA PRO A 43 3.74 -25.86 -26.63
C PRO A 43 2.30 -25.31 -26.74
N ASP A 44 1.36 -25.86 -25.94
CA ASP A 44 -0.02 -25.37 -25.86
C ASP A 44 -0.42 -25.13 -24.38
N PRO A 45 -0.24 -23.90 -23.87
CA PRO A 45 -0.67 -23.49 -22.53
C PRO A 45 -2.19 -23.56 -22.34
N GLY A 46 -2.97 -23.37 -23.40
CA GLY A 46 -4.43 -23.40 -23.36
C GLY A 46 -4.97 -24.81 -23.16
N ALA A 47 -4.42 -25.79 -23.90
CA ALA A 47 -4.72 -27.20 -23.66
C ALA A 47 -4.28 -27.66 -22.27
N TYR A 48 -3.12 -27.20 -21.80
CA TYR A 48 -2.66 -27.49 -20.45
C TYR A 48 -3.66 -26.95 -19.42
N TRP A 49 -4.08 -25.68 -19.54
CA TRP A 49 -5.04 -25.09 -18.63
C TRP A 49 -6.38 -25.83 -18.64
N ARG A 50 -6.90 -26.25 -19.79
CA ARG A 50 -8.13 -27.07 -19.87
C ARG A 50 -7.99 -28.39 -19.08
N LYS A 51 -6.85 -29.07 -19.20
CA LYS A 51 -6.58 -30.31 -18.44
C LYS A 51 -6.42 -30.04 -16.94
N LEU A 52 -5.69 -29.00 -16.57
CA LEU A 52 -5.55 -28.61 -15.16
C LEU A 52 -6.90 -28.25 -14.54
N LYS A 53 -7.72 -27.49 -15.28
CA LYS A 53 -9.08 -27.13 -14.90
C LYS A 53 -9.95 -28.35 -14.63
N GLN A 54 -9.86 -29.38 -15.48
CA GLN A 54 -10.58 -30.63 -15.27
C GLN A 54 -10.15 -31.32 -13.96
N ARG A 55 -8.84 -31.50 -13.74
CA ARG A 55 -8.30 -32.12 -12.52
C ARG A 55 -8.72 -31.37 -11.25
N LEU A 56 -8.64 -30.04 -11.29
CA LEU A 56 -9.07 -29.20 -10.16
C LEU A 56 -10.55 -29.39 -9.83
N LYS A 57 -11.42 -29.52 -10.84
CA LYS A 57 -12.84 -29.82 -10.60
C LYS A 57 -13.06 -31.21 -10.01
N GLU A 58 -12.32 -32.21 -10.49
CA GLU A 58 -12.37 -33.59 -9.97
C GLU A 58 -11.90 -33.65 -8.50
N GLU A 59 -10.93 -32.83 -8.11
CA GLU A 59 -10.45 -32.67 -6.73
C GLU A 59 -11.39 -31.85 -5.83
N GLY A 60 -12.50 -31.32 -6.36
CA GLY A 60 -13.43 -30.46 -5.62
C GLY A 60 -12.92 -29.03 -5.41
N SER A 61 -11.91 -28.59 -6.16
CA SER A 61 -11.38 -27.23 -6.07
C SER A 61 -12.31 -26.18 -6.69
N GLU A 62 -12.69 -25.18 -5.91
CA GLU A 62 -13.55 -24.08 -6.36
C GLU A 62 -12.80 -22.97 -7.13
N VAL A 63 -11.48 -23.06 -7.21
CA VAL A 63 -10.60 -22.02 -7.80
C VAL A 63 -10.94 -21.75 -9.26
N VAL A 64 -11.39 -22.78 -9.96
CA VAL A 64 -11.86 -22.69 -11.34
C VAL A 64 -13.17 -21.91 -11.45
N THR A 65 -14.02 -21.99 -10.43
CA THR A 65 -15.33 -21.33 -10.37
C THR A 65 -15.17 -19.81 -10.23
N PHE A 66 -14.09 -19.35 -9.58
CA PHE A 66 -13.77 -17.93 -9.44
C PHE A 66 -13.05 -17.32 -10.64
N CYS A 67 -12.70 -18.12 -11.65
CA CYS A 67 -12.18 -17.61 -12.91
C CYS A 67 -13.31 -16.94 -13.72
N HIS A 68 -13.03 -15.76 -14.29
CA HIS A 68 -13.97 -15.04 -15.15
C HIS A 68 -13.49 -15.00 -16.59
N GLY A 69 -14.39 -15.26 -17.54
CA GLY A 69 -14.17 -15.07 -18.97
C GLY A 69 -14.14 -13.58 -19.30
N LEU A 70 -12.93 -12.99 -19.39
CA LEU A 70 -12.74 -11.58 -19.70
C LEU A 70 -12.13 -11.42 -21.08
N LYS A 71 -12.55 -10.38 -21.82
CA LYS A 71 -12.01 -10.07 -23.14
C LYS A 71 -10.67 -9.34 -22.98
N LEU A 72 -9.59 -9.98 -23.43
CA LEU A 72 -8.25 -9.40 -23.50
C LEU A 72 -7.75 -9.35 -24.95
N GLU A 73 -6.88 -8.38 -25.25
CA GLU A 73 -6.23 -8.30 -26.56
C GLU A 73 -5.26 -9.48 -26.71
N ALA A 74 -5.41 -10.26 -27.78
CA ALA A 74 -4.51 -11.36 -28.13
C ALA A 74 -3.33 -10.85 -28.99
N PRO A 75 -2.27 -11.66 -29.20
CA PRO A 75 -1.10 -11.24 -30.00
C PRO A 75 -1.43 -10.80 -31.44
N ASP A 76 -2.55 -11.27 -31.99
CA ASP A 76 -3.10 -10.88 -33.30
C ASP A 76 -3.90 -9.56 -33.27
N ARG A 77 -3.86 -8.81 -32.16
CA ARG A 77 -4.61 -7.56 -31.89
C ARG A 77 -6.13 -7.72 -31.88
N LYS A 78 -6.65 -8.95 -31.83
CA LYS A 78 -8.10 -9.20 -31.68
C LYS A 78 -8.46 -9.38 -30.21
N MET A 79 -9.62 -8.87 -29.81
CA MET A 79 -10.16 -9.11 -28.47
C MET A 79 -10.70 -10.54 -28.39
N ARG A 80 -10.15 -11.34 -27.49
CA ARG A 80 -10.53 -12.75 -27.26
C ARG A 80 -10.90 -12.94 -25.81
N GLU A 81 -11.92 -13.74 -25.56
CA GLU A 81 -12.27 -14.15 -24.22
C GLU A 81 -11.26 -15.16 -23.69
N THR A 82 -10.82 -14.98 -22.45
CA THR A 82 -9.91 -15.88 -21.75
C THR A 82 -10.24 -15.88 -20.27
N ASP A 83 -10.00 -17.01 -19.62
CA ASP A 83 -10.10 -17.10 -18.17
C ASP A 83 -9.08 -16.16 -17.52
N CYS A 84 -9.59 -15.35 -16.61
CA CYS A 84 -8.81 -14.43 -15.79
C CYS A 84 -9.15 -14.64 -14.32
N ALA A 85 -8.16 -14.46 -13.45
CA ALA A 85 -8.31 -14.61 -12.00
C ALA A 85 -7.65 -13.42 -11.29
N ASN A 86 -8.10 -13.10 -10.07
CA ASN A 86 -7.46 -12.08 -9.24
C ASN A 86 -6.10 -12.60 -8.72
N THR A 87 -5.42 -11.82 -7.88
CA THR A 87 -4.08 -12.20 -7.38
C THR A 87 -4.10 -13.44 -6.48
N GLU A 88 -5.10 -13.55 -5.60
CA GLU A 88 -5.22 -14.65 -4.64
C GLU A 88 -5.52 -15.98 -5.33
N ASP A 89 -6.54 -15.97 -6.19
CA ASP A 89 -6.93 -17.12 -7.01
C ASP A 89 -5.77 -17.56 -7.91
N MET A 90 -5.02 -16.61 -8.47
CA MET A 90 -3.83 -16.94 -9.26
C MET A 90 -2.76 -17.64 -8.43
N PHE A 91 -2.48 -17.20 -7.20
CA PHE A 91 -1.55 -17.91 -6.32
C PHE A 91 -2.03 -19.34 -6.04
N ARG A 92 -3.35 -19.54 -5.89
CA ARG A 92 -3.90 -20.87 -5.70
C ARG A 92 -3.78 -21.75 -6.95
N ILE A 93 -4.07 -21.23 -8.15
CA ILE A 93 -3.85 -21.96 -9.41
C ILE A 93 -2.38 -22.37 -9.55
N ILE A 94 -1.45 -21.46 -9.24
CA ILE A 94 -0.01 -21.70 -9.35
C ILE A 94 0.44 -22.86 -8.47
N GLN A 95 -0.14 -23.02 -7.27
CA GLN A 95 0.17 -24.14 -6.38
C GLN A 95 -0.11 -25.51 -7.05
N SER A 96 -1.10 -25.58 -7.93
CA SER A 96 -1.50 -26.81 -8.62
C SER A 96 -0.74 -27.08 -9.92
N ILE A 97 0.23 -26.23 -10.32
CA ILE A 97 1.05 -26.44 -11.52
C ILE A 97 2.32 -27.25 -11.14
N PRO A 98 2.45 -28.55 -11.49
CA PRO A 98 3.64 -29.34 -11.21
C PRO A 98 4.78 -29.02 -12.20
N SER A 99 5.42 -27.86 -12.05
CA SER A 99 6.52 -27.42 -12.91
C SER A 99 7.70 -26.88 -12.11
N PRO A 100 8.95 -27.22 -12.49
CA PRO A 100 10.15 -26.62 -11.90
C PRO A 100 10.19 -25.09 -11.98
N LYS A 101 9.55 -24.47 -12.98
CA LYS A 101 9.48 -23.01 -13.12
C LYS A 101 8.54 -22.35 -12.10
N ALA A 102 7.54 -23.09 -11.62
CA ALA A 102 6.61 -22.65 -10.58
C ALA A 102 7.20 -22.82 -9.17
N GLU A 103 8.12 -23.76 -8.99
CA GLU A 103 8.70 -24.12 -7.69
C GLU A 103 9.29 -22.93 -6.90
N PRO A 104 10.06 -21.99 -7.50
CA PRO A 104 10.55 -20.82 -6.76
C PRO A 104 9.42 -19.96 -6.16
N LEU A 105 8.31 -19.82 -6.89
CA LEU A 105 7.15 -19.04 -6.42
C LEU A 105 6.38 -19.81 -5.34
N LYS A 106 6.24 -21.13 -5.47
CA LYS A 106 5.63 -21.98 -4.44
C LYS A 106 6.43 -21.96 -3.14
N ARG A 107 7.76 -22.09 -3.21
CA ARG A 107 8.65 -21.96 -2.05
C ARG A 107 8.54 -20.59 -1.40
N TRP A 108 8.44 -19.53 -2.20
CA TRP A 108 8.21 -18.19 -1.68
C TRP A 108 6.87 -18.09 -0.95
N LEU A 109 5.78 -18.62 -1.52
CA LEU A 109 4.47 -18.66 -0.85
C LEU A 109 4.51 -19.46 0.46
N ALA A 110 5.17 -20.62 0.46
CA ALA A 110 5.35 -21.44 1.66
C ALA A 110 6.16 -20.70 2.73
N LYS A 111 7.24 -20.02 2.34
CA LYS A 111 8.03 -19.19 3.25
C LYS A 111 7.20 -18.05 3.84
N VAL A 112 6.42 -17.33 3.02
CA VAL A 112 5.56 -16.25 3.51
C VAL A 112 4.51 -16.79 4.48
N GLY A 113 3.90 -17.94 4.19
CA GLY A 113 2.95 -18.62 5.08
C GLY A 113 3.58 -19.00 6.41
N TYR A 114 4.78 -19.60 6.39
CA TYR A 114 5.54 -19.92 7.58
C TYR A 114 5.90 -18.67 8.40
N GLU A 115 6.38 -17.60 7.75
CA GLU A 115 6.64 -16.31 8.40
C GLU A 115 5.37 -15.74 9.06
N ARG A 116 4.17 -15.92 8.47
CA ARG A 116 2.92 -15.48 9.11
C ARG A 116 2.61 -16.27 10.38
N VAL A 117 2.86 -17.59 10.38
CA VAL A 117 2.68 -18.43 11.57
C VAL A 117 3.64 -18.01 12.68
N GLN A 118 4.91 -17.78 12.35
CA GLN A 118 5.89 -17.28 13.33
C GLN A 118 5.51 -15.90 13.89
N GLU A 119 4.93 -15.01 13.07
CA GLU A 119 4.46 -13.70 13.52
C GLU A 119 3.23 -13.78 14.46
N ILE A 120 2.46 -14.86 14.42
CA ILE A 120 1.36 -15.10 15.38
C ILE A 120 1.93 -15.49 16.74
N GLU A 121 2.99 -16.31 16.75
CA GLU A 121 3.68 -16.74 17.97
C GLU A 121 4.53 -15.61 18.58
N ASP A 122 5.24 -14.85 17.74
CA ASP A 122 6.04 -13.68 18.11
C ASP A 122 5.66 -12.45 17.27
N PRO A 123 4.69 -11.63 17.75
CA PRO A 123 4.28 -10.40 17.08
C PRO A 123 5.39 -9.37 16.85
N GLU A 124 6.51 -9.43 17.58
CA GLU A 124 7.63 -8.52 17.34
C GLU A 124 8.27 -8.75 15.97
N LEU A 125 8.18 -9.97 15.43
CA LEU A 125 8.67 -10.29 14.08
C LEU A 125 7.96 -9.45 13.01
N ALA A 126 6.66 -9.17 13.17
CA ALA A 126 5.92 -8.30 12.26
C ALA A 126 6.45 -6.85 12.31
N THR A 127 6.83 -6.38 13.49
CA THR A 127 7.44 -5.06 13.68
C THR A 127 8.84 -5.01 13.05
N LYS A 128 9.67 -6.04 13.25
CA LYS A 128 11.00 -6.18 12.63
C LYS A 128 10.89 -6.23 11.10
N ARG A 129 9.93 -6.98 10.57
CA ARG A 129 9.61 -7.02 9.14
C ARG A 129 9.23 -5.64 8.61
N THR A 130 8.40 -4.89 9.34
CA THR A 130 8.01 -3.52 8.95
C THR A 130 9.23 -2.60 8.82
N ARG A 131 10.16 -2.63 9.80
CA ARG A 131 11.43 -1.89 9.71
C ARG A 131 12.25 -2.33 8.50
N MET A 132 12.37 -3.64 8.26
CA MET A 132 13.10 -4.18 7.11
C MET A 132 12.49 -3.73 5.78
N LEU A 133 11.16 -3.68 5.66
CA LEU A 133 10.48 -3.20 4.46
C LEU A 133 10.80 -1.75 4.15
N TYR A 134 10.85 -0.87 5.15
CA TYR A 134 11.30 0.51 4.95
C TYR A 134 12.79 0.57 4.60
N LYS A 135 13.66 -0.21 5.27
CA LYS A 135 15.09 -0.27 4.94
C LYS A 135 15.32 -0.69 3.47
N LEU A 136 14.60 -1.71 2.99
CA LEU A 136 14.65 -2.18 1.60
C LEU A 136 14.13 -1.15 0.59
N LYS A 137 13.22 -0.27 1.00
CA LYS A 137 12.77 0.88 0.18
C LYS A 137 13.79 2.04 0.16
N GLY A 138 14.87 1.94 0.94
CA GLY A 138 15.97 2.91 0.97
C GLY A 138 15.78 4.06 1.97
N TYR A 139 14.91 3.89 2.97
CA TYR A 139 14.73 4.89 4.02
C TYR A 139 15.89 4.86 5.04
N PRO A 140 16.37 6.02 5.53
CA PRO A 140 17.36 6.10 6.60
C PRO A 140 16.87 5.47 7.91
N GLU A 141 17.75 4.83 8.69
CA GLU A 141 17.37 4.14 9.93
C GLU A 141 16.78 5.08 10.99
N ASP A 142 17.35 6.27 11.13
CA ASP A 142 16.86 7.29 12.05
C ASP A 142 15.48 7.82 11.65
N TRP A 143 15.18 7.88 10.35
CA TRP A 143 13.84 8.21 9.85
C TRP A 143 12.85 7.07 10.12
N ILE A 144 13.28 5.80 9.96
CA ILE A 144 12.44 4.63 10.21
C ILE A 144 11.97 4.60 11.66
N GLU A 145 12.85 4.85 12.62
CA GLU A 145 12.48 4.88 14.04
C GLU A 145 11.46 5.98 14.36
N LYS A 146 11.62 7.18 13.79
CA LYS A 146 10.62 8.27 13.91
C LYS A 146 9.29 7.85 13.29
N ARG A 147 9.31 7.20 12.12
CA ARG A 147 8.11 6.73 11.43
C ARG A 147 7.37 5.67 12.24
N MET A 148 8.09 4.72 12.85
CA MET A 148 7.52 3.68 13.71
C MET A 148 6.83 4.28 14.94
N ARG A 149 7.47 5.23 15.62
CA ARG A 149 6.84 5.98 16.73
C ARG A 149 5.61 6.75 16.27
N GLY A 150 5.66 7.33 15.07
CA GLY A 150 4.52 8.02 14.47
C GLY A 150 3.33 7.10 14.16
N ILE A 151 3.54 5.82 13.79
CA ILE A 151 2.44 4.83 13.68
C ILE A 151 1.77 4.67 15.04
N ALA A 152 2.55 4.41 16.10
CA ALA A 152 2.00 4.16 17.43
C ALA A 152 1.20 5.37 17.97
N ILE A 153 1.72 6.59 17.84
CA ILE A 153 1.02 7.82 18.26
C ILE A 153 -0.28 8.00 17.45
N ARG A 154 -0.24 7.71 16.15
CA ARG A 154 -1.41 7.84 15.28
C ARG A 154 -2.50 6.83 15.67
N GLU A 155 -2.12 5.59 15.95
CA GLU A 155 -3.01 4.51 16.39
C GLU A 155 -3.67 4.87 17.72
N GLU A 156 -2.89 5.33 18.69
CA GLU A 156 -3.40 5.81 19.98
C GLU A 156 -4.47 6.90 19.79
N LEU A 157 -4.17 7.92 18.96
CA LEU A 157 -5.12 8.98 18.65
C LEU A 157 -6.39 8.47 17.95
N THR A 158 -6.27 7.54 16.99
CA THR A 158 -7.46 6.93 16.36
C THR A 158 -8.30 6.18 17.36
N SER A 159 -7.70 5.42 18.28
CA SER A 159 -8.41 4.70 19.32
C SER A 159 -9.15 5.65 20.27
N GLU A 160 -8.53 6.78 20.64
CA GLU A 160 -9.22 7.82 21.42
C GLU A 160 -10.43 8.38 20.67
N TRP A 161 -10.30 8.72 19.38
CA TRP A 161 -11.42 9.21 18.59
C TRP A 161 -12.56 8.20 18.50
N GLN A 162 -12.25 6.92 18.27
CA GLN A 162 -13.25 5.85 18.21
C GLN A 162 -14.03 5.74 19.53
N LYS A 163 -13.31 5.67 20.66
CA LYS A 163 -13.90 5.60 22.01
C LYS A 163 -14.76 6.83 22.34
N ARG A 164 -14.53 7.96 21.66
CA ARG A 164 -15.17 9.25 21.91
C ARG A 164 -16.23 9.64 20.88
N GLY A 165 -16.57 8.74 19.95
CA GLY A 165 -17.72 8.86 19.07
C GLY A 165 -17.43 9.17 17.61
N ALA A 166 -16.19 9.07 17.14
CA ALA A 166 -15.88 9.03 15.71
C ALA A 166 -16.17 7.62 15.17
N LYS A 167 -17.00 7.51 14.13
CA LYS A 167 -17.54 6.21 13.66
C LYS A 167 -17.16 5.84 12.24
N ASN A 168 -17.02 6.82 11.36
CA ASN A 168 -16.77 6.60 9.93
C ASN A 168 -15.48 7.26 9.49
N GLU A 169 -14.96 6.87 8.32
CA GLU A 169 -13.72 7.43 7.76
C GLU A 169 -13.75 8.96 7.62
N HIS A 170 -14.91 9.53 7.32
CA HIS A 170 -15.10 10.97 7.17
C HIS A 170 -14.78 11.75 8.46
N ASP A 171 -15.17 11.21 9.63
CA ASP A 171 -14.83 11.80 10.93
C ASP A 171 -13.31 11.87 11.13
N TYR A 172 -12.60 10.77 10.83
CA TYR A 172 -11.14 10.72 10.94
C TYR A 172 -10.45 11.69 9.99
N GLU A 173 -10.98 11.86 8.77
CA GLU A 173 -10.48 12.82 7.79
C GLU A 173 -10.63 14.27 8.25
N ILE A 174 -11.79 14.62 8.82
CA ILE A 174 -12.04 15.96 9.39
C ILE A 174 -11.03 16.25 10.51
N LEU A 175 -10.92 15.35 11.48
CA LEU A 175 -10.05 15.55 12.65
C LEU A 175 -8.57 15.63 12.24
N THR A 176 -8.13 14.76 11.34
CA THR A 176 -6.77 14.81 10.76
C THR A 176 -6.54 16.12 10.01
N THR A 177 -7.55 16.62 9.30
CA THR A 177 -7.47 17.87 8.55
C THR A 177 -7.31 19.07 9.49
N GLU A 178 -8.01 19.12 10.62
CA GLU A 178 -7.83 20.20 11.59
C GLU A 178 -6.42 20.20 12.18
N ILE A 179 -5.88 19.04 12.59
CA ILE A 179 -4.51 18.95 13.09
C ILE A 179 -3.52 19.44 12.04
N SER A 180 -3.64 18.96 10.79
CA SER A 180 -2.73 19.35 9.70
C SER A 180 -2.82 20.84 9.39
N LYS A 181 -4.02 21.41 9.29
CA LYS A 181 -4.21 22.84 9.04
C LYS A 181 -3.63 23.68 10.17
N ALA A 182 -3.90 23.33 11.42
CA ALA A 182 -3.41 24.07 12.56
C ALA A 182 -1.88 23.97 12.72
N THR A 183 -1.30 22.80 12.40
CA THR A 183 0.15 22.56 12.49
C THR A 183 0.90 23.21 11.32
N PHE A 184 0.53 22.88 10.09
CA PHE A 184 1.30 23.19 8.87
C PHE A 184 0.68 24.31 8.01
N GLY A 185 -0.51 24.79 8.36
CA GLY A 185 -1.25 25.78 7.56
C GLY A 185 -1.94 25.20 6.32
N ILE A 186 -1.85 23.89 6.08
CA ILE A 186 -2.37 23.22 4.88
C ILE A 186 -3.06 21.90 5.22
N THR A 187 -4.01 21.49 4.38
CA THR A 187 -4.68 20.19 4.52
C THR A 187 -3.80 19.04 4.07
N PRO A 188 -4.06 17.79 4.49
CA PRO A 188 -3.32 16.63 3.99
C PRO A 188 -3.35 16.51 2.46
N ALA A 189 -4.47 16.88 1.82
CA ALA A 189 -4.60 16.88 0.37
C ALA A 189 -3.69 17.93 -0.30
N MET A 190 -3.64 19.15 0.25
CA MET A 190 -2.71 20.19 -0.22
C MET A 190 -1.25 19.80 0.03
N TYR A 191 -0.97 19.18 1.17
CA TYR A 191 0.36 18.72 1.55
C TYR A 191 0.89 17.66 0.58
N LYS A 192 0.05 16.70 0.19
CA LYS A 192 0.37 15.74 -0.87
C LYS A 192 0.75 16.45 -2.19
N LYS A 193 0.05 17.53 -2.56
CA LYS A 193 0.38 18.33 -3.75
C LYS A 193 1.75 19.01 -3.62
N VAL A 194 2.06 19.62 -2.47
CA VAL A 194 3.38 20.24 -2.21
C VAL A 194 4.51 19.22 -2.40
N LYS A 195 4.31 17.98 -1.93
CA LYS A 195 5.27 16.88 -2.04
C LYS A 195 5.19 16.09 -3.35
N ASN A 196 4.40 16.53 -4.32
CA ASN A 196 4.21 15.86 -5.61
C ASN A 196 3.76 14.39 -5.48
N LEU A 197 2.91 14.09 -4.50
CA LEU A 197 2.38 12.75 -4.23
C LEU A 197 1.04 12.56 -4.94
N LYS A 198 0.87 11.39 -5.56
CA LYS A 198 -0.40 11.01 -6.22
C LYS A 198 -1.19 10.07 -5.32
N LYS A 199 -0.68 8.85 -5.13
CA LYS A 199 -1.34 7.78 -4.35
C LYS A 199 -0.58 7.40 -3.09
N GLN A 200 0.62 7.96 -2.90
CA GLN A 200 1.51 7.60 -1.81
C GLN A 200 1.01 8.12 -0.45
N ASN A 201 1.45 7.45 0.62
CA ASN A 201 1.21 7.88 1.99
C ASN A 201 2.01 9.17 2.27
N LEU A 202 1.35 10.21 2.76
CA LEU A 202 2.02 11.50 3.01
C LEU A 202 3.15 11.40 4.04
N ARG A 203 2.93 10.67 5.15
CA ARG A 203 3.88 10.56 6.26
C ARG A 203 5.13 9.78 5.86
N ASP A 204 5.01 8.86 4.89
CA ASP A 204 6.18 8.17 4.32
C ASP A 204 7.05 9.11 3.46
N HIS A 205 6.61 10.33 3.19
CA HIS A 205 7.32 11.31 2.38
C HIS A 205 7.63 12.61 3.13
N MET A 206 7.39 12.64 4.45
CA MET A 206 7.73 13.75 5.35
C MET A 206 9.18 13.65 5.82
N ASP A 207 9.85 14.79 5.93
CA ASP A 207 11.14 14.92 6.58
C ASP A 207 11.03 14.85 8.11
N ASP A 208 12.17 14.93 8.78
CA ASP A 208 12.27 14.79 10.24
C ASP A 208 11.43 15.81 11.01
N PHE A 209 11.48 17.10 10.64
CA PHE A 209 10.70 18.12 11.35
C PHE A 209 9.21 17.94 11.09
N GLU A 210 8.84 17.60 9.85
CA GLU A 210 7.45 17.33 9.48
C GLU A 210 6.89 16.13 10.25
N LEU A 211 7.65 15.05 10.43
CA LEU A 211 7.26 13.90 11.27
C LEU A 211 7.15 14.27 12.75
N ILE A 212 8.15 14.98 13.31
CA ILE A 212 8.17 15.35 14.74
C ILE A 212 6.99 16.25 15.09
N LEU A 213 6.71 17.25 14.27
CA LEU A 213 5.60 18.18 14.50
C LEU A 213 4.23 17.49 14.31
N THR A 214 4.14 16.52 13.40
CA THR A 214 2.95 15.68 13.26
C THR A 214 2.72 14.87 14.54
N MET A 215 3.76 14.20 15.07
CA MET A 215 3.68 13.44 16.32
C MET A 215 3.30 14.33 17.50
N LEU A 216 3.87 15.54 17.60
CA LEU A 216 3.53 16.50 18.65
C LEU A 216 2.04 16.88 18.58
N GLY A 217 1.54 17.28 17.41
CA GLY A 217 0.15 17.69 17.25
C GLY A 217 -0.84 16.56 17.56
N GLU A 218 -0.53 15.34 17.12
CA GLU A 218 -1.35 14.15 17.36
C GLU A 218 -1.33 13.73 18.84
N ARG A 219 -0.16 13.64 19.46
CA ARG A 219 -0.02 13.25 20.88
C ARG A 219 -0.65 14.26 21.82
N THR A 220 -0.51 15.57 21.53
CA THR A 220 -1.14 16.63 22.30
C THR A 220 -2.66 16.62 22.14
N THR A 221 -3.17 16.37 20.93
CA THR A 221 -4.62 16.21 20.71
C THR A 221 -5.19 15.06 21.55
N ALA A 222 -4.54 13.91 21.53
CA ALA A 222 -4.96 12.75 22.34
C ALA A 222 -4.96 13.07 23.84
N GLU A 223 -3.94 13.78 24.34
CA GLU A 223 -3.89 14.21 25.75
C GLU A 223 -5.05 15.14 26.10
N ILE A 224 -5.31 16.15 25.27
CA ILE A 224 -6.41 17.10 25.50
C ILE A 224 -7.76 16.38 25.57
N HIS A 225 -8.00 15.42 24.66
CA HIS A 225 -9.22 14.62 24.70
C HIS A 225 -9.38 13.86 26.03
N ARG A 226 -8.29 13.30 26.57
CA ARG A 226 -8.29 12.61 27.86
C ARG A 226 -8.55 13.57 29.01
N THR A 227 -7.78 14.65 29.09
CA THR A 227 -7.88 15.63 30.18
C THR A 227 -9.27 16.26 30.25
N LYS A 228 -9.86 16.63 29.11
CA LYS A 228 -11.21 17.23 29.06
C LYS A 228 -12.35 16.21 29.06
N ASN A 229 -12.03 14.93 28.96
CA ASN A 229 -12.97 13.85 28.68
C ASN A 229 -13.92 14.18 27.51
N THR A 230 -13.37 14.74 26.43
CA THR A 230 -14.17 15.22 25.31
C THR A 230 -14.88 14.05 24.60
N LYS A 231 -16.13 14.29 24.18
CA LYS A 231 -16.95 13.36 23.41
C LYS A 231 -17.66 14.09 22.27
N GLY A 232 -17.90 13.37 21.18
CA GLY A 232 -18.58 13.87 19.99
C GLY A 232 -17.66 14.62 19.03
N VAL A 233 -17.78 14.30 17.74
CA VAL A 233 -16.92 14.82 16.66
C VAL A 233 -16.79 16.34 16.66
N PRO A 234 -17.86 17.16 16.88
CA PRO A 234 -17.72 18.61 16.91
C PRO A 234 -16.73 19.11 17.96
N ARG A 235 -16.76 18.56 19.18
CA ARG A 235 -15.83 18.97 20.25
C ARG A 235 -14.44 18.36 20.06
N LEU A 236 -14.36 17.14 19.53
CA LEU A 236 -13.08 16.53 19.17
C LEU A 236 -12.35 17.37 18.10
N LYS A 237 -13.11 18.00 17.19
CA LYS A 237 -12.58 18.90 16.18
C LYS A 237 -11.89 20.13 16.80
N ASP A 238 -12.47 20.70 17.85
CA ASP A 238 -11.89 21.85 18.55
C ASP A 238 -10.59 21.47 19.26
N ASP A 239 -10.58 20.34 19.97
CA ASP A 239 -9.37 19.83 20.62
C ASP A 239 -8.27 19.47 19.61
N ALA A 240 -8.62 18.89 18.46
CA ALA A 240 -7.71 18.60 17.36
C ALA A 240 -7.08 19.88 16.78
N ARG A 241 -7.87 20.95 16.67
CA ARG A 241 -7.36 22.27 16.30
C ARG A 241 -6.39 22.81 17.35
N VAL A 242 -6.70 22.69 18.63
CA VAL A 242 -5.81 23.16 19.73
C VAL A 242 -4.50 22.37 19.75
N GLY A 243 -4.55 21.04 19.66
CA GLY A 243 -3.34 20.21 19.60
C GLY A 243 -2.47 20.55 18.40
N GLY A 244 -3.09 20.74 17.23
CA GLY A 244 -2.38 21.21 16.03
C GLY A 244 -1.84 22.64 16.16
N GLN A 245 -2.51 23.55 16.88
CA GLN A 245 -2.02 24.92 17.11
C GLN A 245 -0.76 24.94 17.98
N ILE A 246 -0.65 24.04 18.97
CA ILE A 246 0.54 23.88 19.80
C ILE A 246 1.73 23.47 18.92
N ALA A 247 1.55 22.43 18.10
CA ALA A 247 2.57 22.02 17.14
C ALA A 247 2.88 23.10 16.09
N GLY A 248 1.86 23.82 15.62
CA GLY A 248 2.02 24.92 14.68
C GLY A 248 2.76 26.12 15.26
N THR A 249 2.61 26.38 16.56
CA THR A 249 3.38 27.40 17.29
C THR A 249 4.84 26.99 17.37
N ALA A 250 5.12 25.75 17.77
CA ALA A 250 6.47 25.20 17.78
C ALA A 250 7.11 25.27 16.38
N ARG A 251 6.39 24.87 15.33
CA ARG A 251 6.83 24.99 13.93
C ARG A 251 7.26 26.42 13.60
N LYS A 252 6.40 27.41 13.85
CA LYS A 252 6.69 28.82 13.55
C LYS A 252 7.91 29.33 14.31
N GLN A 253 8.09 28.92 15.56
CA GLN A 253 9.27 29.29 16.35
C GLN A 253 10.55 28.66 15.77
N ILE A 254 10.49 27.38 15.39
CA ILE A 254 11.60 26.68 14.72
C ILE A 254 11.96 27.40 13.42
N GLU A 255 11.00 27.64 12.53
CA GLU A 255 11.21 28.30 11.23
C GLU A 255 11.86 29.68 11.37
N ARG A 256 11.46 30.47 12.38
CA ARG A 256 12.09 31.77 12.70
C ARG A 256 13.55 31.65 13.11
N LYS A 257 13.93 30.56 13.78
CA LYS A 257 15.30 30.34 14.25
C LYS A 257 16.20 29.69 13.19
N ILE A 258 15.65 28.82 12.35
CA ILE A 258 16.42 28.14 11.29
C ILE A 258 16.43 28.90 9.95
N GLY A 259 15.59 29.93 9.79
CA GLY A 259 15.56 30.78 8.59
C GLY A 259 14.98 30.13 7.33
N ARG A 260 14.29 28.98 7.46
CA ARG A 260 13.64 28.27 6.34
C ARG A 260 12.31 27.63 6.77
N PRO A 261 11.36 27.44 5.85
CA PRO A 261 10.12 26.71 6.16
C PRO A 261 10.41 25.24 6.46
N VAL A 262 9.61 24.66 7.35
CA VAL A 262 9.61 23.22 7.62
C VAL A 262 8.91 22.46 6.50
N VAL A 263 7.74 22.94 6.06
CA VAL A 263 7.02 22.34 4.95
C VAL A 263 7.81 22.51 3.66
N SER A 264 8.23 21.40 3.05
CA SER A 264 9.07 21.44 1.85
C SER A 264 8.59 20.46 0.78
N LYS A 265 9.06 20.70 -0.47
CA LYS A 265 8.82 19.81 -1.62
C LYS A 265 9.62 18.50 -1.54
N ASN A 266 10.59 18.42 -0.62
CA ASN A 266 11.43 17.24 -0.45
C ASN A 266 10.58 16.04 -0.04
N ASN A 267 10.89 14.88 -0.62
CA ASN A 267 10.15 13.65 -0.40
C ASN A 267 11.03 12.42 -0.70
N PHE A 268 10.60 11.26 -0.24
CA PHE A 268 11.25 9.97 -0.47
C PHE A 268 10.72 9.21 -1.70
N LEU A 269 10.20 9.89 -2.73
CA LEU A 269 9.85 9.18 -3.96
C LEU A 269 11.12 8.52 -4.51
N SER A 270 11.11 7.19 -4.63
CA SER A 270 12.21 6.48 -5.27
C SER A 270 12.39 7.08 -6.65
N ASN A 271 13.53 7.70 -6.93
CA ASN A 271 13.89 8.08 -8.28
C ASN A 271 13.90 6.81 -9.12
N GLN A 272 12.81 6.51 -9.83
CA GLN A 272 12.78 5.47 -10.86
C GLN A 272 13.82 5.74 -11.97
N ASN A 273 14.50 6.89 -11.92
CA ASN A 273 15.58 7.32 -12.82
C ASN A 273 17.01 7.28 -12.23
N ARG A 274 17.25 6.86 -10.98
CA ARG A 274 18.63 6.82 -10.43
C ARG A 274 19.52 5.70 -10.97
N LYS A 275 19.02 4.85 -11.89
CA LYS A 275 19.81 3.83 -12.61
C LYS A 275 20.29 4.25 -14.02
N LYS A 276 20.10 5.52 -14.44
CA LYS A 276 20.57 6.01 -15.75
C LYS A 276 21.74 7.01 -15.73
N LEU A 277 22.44 7.17 -14.60
CA LEU A 277 23.68 7.94 -14.53
C LEU A 277 24.73 7.13 -13.77
N LYS A 278 25.35 6.20 -14.50
CA LYS A 278 26.74 5.72 -14.37
C LYS A 278 26.94 4.58 -15.38
N LYS A 279 27.17 4.97 -16.63
CA LYS A 279 28.14 4.36 -17.53
C LYS A 279 28.70 5.49 -18.37
#